data_AF-A0A1E7Z321-F1
#
_entry.id   AF-A0A1E7Z321-F1
#
_cell.length_a   1.000
_cell.length_b   1.000
_cell.length_c   1.000
_cell.angle_alpha   90.00
_cell.angle_beta   90.00
_cell.angle_gamma   90.00
#
_symmetry.space_group_name_H-M   'P 1'
#
loop_
_entity.id
_entity.type
_entity.pdbx_description
1 polymer ?
#
loop_
_entity_poly.entity_id
_entity_poly.type
_entity_poly.pdbx_seq_one_letter_code
_entity_poly.pdbx_strand_id
1 'polypeptide(L)'
;MSLNDGSRSVRSYAYAGGMLNIAWLSGYARHVKRENGCLSGFVQQNNDITRMLPFRQDDPSRVGVRNARDREPVKIIGRVRAKMVNGTRHAYIDPIEIGSPSVIEMPSGLSWHQPIKGRDPSKVEQDDFTPFSGNAFGEFRLREAANMVRLAGIVDGVFPLRDGSGGRLVGLEILLRQTADPDEAVPVRVMNGHLAKAFRNELRMGRPVLIHGKFRVRDEHATDENGAVIDTGNRIGYVFCRTVLNARRGQDIVHIPAWVKEILERYGRDAKANQNPEATETDGSEHATVDQVASEHDESVDHHDEGGVGGEPDMGDLDKELDALLGHV
;
A
#
# COMPACT_ATOMS: atom_id res chain seq x y z
N MET A 1 25.00 -5.19 39.80
CA MET A 1 23.85 -5.02 38.89
C MET A 1 24.22 -3.97 37.86
N SER A 2 24.55 -4.38 36.64
CA SER A 2 25.03 -3.48 35.59
C SER A 2 23.83 -2.89 34.84
N LEU A 3 23.63 -1.58 34.97
CA LEU A 3 22.72 -0.78 34.14
C LEU A 3 23.40 -0.48 32.80
N ASN A 4 23.39 -1.46 31.89
CA ASN A 4 23.60 -1.21 30.46
C ASN A 4 22.23 -1.23 29.80
N ASP A 5 21.46 -0.14 29.93
CA ASP A 5 20.30 0.08 29.07
C ASP A 5 20.83 0.59 27.71
N GLY A 6 21.30 -0.38 26.92
CA GLY A 6 21.85 -0.13 25.60
C GLY A 6 20.79 0.53 24.73
N SER A 7 21.13 1.70 24.18
CA SER A 7 20.35 2.39 23.15
C SER A 7 20.05 1.41 22.01
N ARG A 8 18.89 0.75 22.08
CA ARG A 8 18.42 -0.11 21.00
C ARG A 8 18.35 0.76 19.76
N SER A 9 19.20 0.46 18.78
CA SER A 9 19.30 1.23 17.54
C SER A 9 17.91 1.38 16.93
N VAL A 10 17.59 2.56 16.37
CA VAL A 10 16.33 2.76 15.59
C VAL A 10 16.14 1.65 14.54
N ARG A 11 17.23 1.05 14.04
CA ARG A 11 17.19 -0.13 13.17
C ARG A 11 16.52 -1.35 13.82
N SER A 12 16.69 -1.63 15.11
CA SER A 12 16.07 -2.81 15.73
C SER A 12 14.54 -2.72 15.81
N TYR A 13 13.99 -1.51 15.80
CA TYR A 13 12.55 -1.28 15.84
C TYR A 13 11.91 -1.30 14.45
N ALA A 14 12.68 -0.92 13.44
CA ALA A 14 12.18 -0.68 12.11
C ALA A 14 11.84 -1.94 11.31
N TYR A 15 12.18 -3.16 11.76
CA TYR A 15 11.84 -4.39 11.02
C TYR A 15 10.73 -5.19 11.72
N ALA A 16 9.79 -5.71 10.94
CA ALA A 16 8.79 -6.69 11.32
C ALA A 16 8.94 -7.91 10.39
N GLY A 17 9.13 -9.10 10.95
CA GLY A 17 9.33 -10.32 10.13
C GLY A 17 10.54 -10.24 9.19
N GLY A 18 11.59 -9.49 9.56
CA GLY A 18 12.75 -9.26 8.69
C GLY A 18 12.56 -8.22 7.59
N MET A 19 11.40 -7.55 7.52
CA MET A 19 11.09 -6.54 6.50
C MET A 19 10.88 -5.18 7.13
N LEU A 20 11.33 -4.11 6.48
CA LEU A 20 11.18 -2.74 6.97
C LEU A 20 9.69 -2.42 7.20
N ASN A 21 9.33 -2.03 8.41
CA ASN A 21 8.01 -1.57 8.80
C ASN A 21 8.14 -0.47 9.84
N ILE A 22 8.03 0.78 9.41
CA ILE A 22 8.07 1.92 10.32
C ILE A 22 7.19 3.07 9.81
N ALA A 23 6.47 3.68 10.74
CA ALA A 23 5.65 4.85 10.54
C ALA A 23 5.99 5.91 11.57
N TRP A 24 6.01 7.17 11.14
CA TRP A 24 6.10 8.35 11.98
C TRP A 24 4.84 9.17 11.78
N LEU A 25 4.02 9.24 12.83
CA LEU A 25 2.82 10.06 12.86
C LEU A 25 2.96 11.16 13.90
N SER A 26 2.47 12.36 13.60
CA SER A 26 2.39 13.46 14.56
C SER A 26 1.09 14.22 14.37
N GLY A 27 0.47 14.63 15.47
CA GLY A 27 -0.85 15.27 15.47
C GLY A 27 -1.41 15.33 16.89
N TYR A 28 -2.73 15.38 17.01
CA TYR A 28 -3.39 15.39 18.32
C TYR A 28 -3.98 14.01 18.62
N ALA A 29 -3.69 13.46 19.79
CA ALA A 29 -4.27 12.20 20.22
C ALA A 29 -5.77 12.39 20.49
N ARG A 30 -6.60 11.49 19.97
CA ARG A 30 -8.07 11.55 20.06
C ARG A 30 -8.66 10.21 20.48
N HIS A 31 -9.70 10.26 21.31
CA HIS A 31 -10.43 9.12 21.87
C HIS A 31 -9.51 8.04 22.43
N VAL A 32 -8.51 8.46 23.21
CA VAL A 32 -7.53 7.54 23.78
C VAL A 32 -8.18 6.67 24.85
N LYS A 33 -8.07 5.36 24.69
CA LYS A 33 -8.58 4.35 25.62
C LYS A 33 -7.47 3.38 26.02
N ARG A 34 -7.54 2.90 27.27
CA ARG A 34 -6.67 1.83 27.77
C ARG A 34 -7.57 0.69 28.26
N GLU A 35 -7.55 -0.42 27.54
CA GLU A 35 -8.36 -1.61 27.82
C GLU A 35 -7.42 -2.81 27.91
N ASN A 36 -7.50 -3.58 29.00
CA ASN A 36 -6.65 -4.77 29.24
C ASN A 36 -5.13 -4.51 29.07
N GLY A 37 -4.68 -3.29 29.42
CA GLY A 37 -3.28 -2.89 29.26
C GLY A 37 -2.90 -2.42 27.84
N CYS A 38 -3.76 -2.62 26.84
CA CYS A 38 -3.57 -2.13 25.47
C CYS A 38 -4.04 -0.69 25.32
N LEU A 39 -3.17 0.17 24.78
CA LEU A 39 -3.53 1.53 24.39
C LEU A 39 -4.15 1.53 22.99
N SER A 40 -5.24 2.26 22.80
CA SER A 40 -5.83 2.51 21.49
C SER A 40 -6.40 3.92 21.39
N GLY A 41 -6.58 4.40 20.17
CA GLY A 41 -7.13 5.72 19.90
C GLY A 41 -6.85 6.15 18.48
N PHE A 42 -6.84 7.46 18.25
CA PHE A 42 -6.57 8.04 16.95
C PHE A 42 -5.59 9.20 17.01
N VAL A 43 -4.91 9.47 15.90
CA VAL A 43 -4.16 10.71 15.68
C VAL A 43 -4.93 11.57 14.68
N GLN A 44 -5.32 12.77 15.11
CA GLN A 44 -5.98 13.75 14.25
C GLN A 44 -4.96 14.74 13.68
N GLN A 45 -5.01 14.92 12.35
CA GLN A 45 -4.11 15.80 11.60
C GLN A 45 -4.84 16.89 10.82
N ASN A 46 -6.17 16.81 10.76
CA ASN A 46 -7.06 17.76 10.11
C ASN A 46 -8.38 17.86 10.88
N ASN A 47 -9.21 18.84 10.52
CA ASN A 47 -10.49 19.07 11.18
C ASN A 47 -11.58 18.01 10.90
N ASP A 48 -11.33 17.02 10.05
CA ASP A 48 -12.29 15.96 9.73
C ASP A 48 -12.11 14.76 10.68
N ILE A 49 -13.03 14.60 11.63
CA ILE A 49 -13.00 13.48 12.60
C ILE A 49 -13.18 12.12 11.91
N THR A 50 -13.67 12.08 10.66
CA THR A 50 -13.77 10.85 9.87
C THR A 50 -12.44 10.36 9.30
N ARG A 51 -11.40 11.18 9.41
CA ARG A 51 -10.07 10.93 8.82
C ARG A 51 -8.96 10.83 9.85
N MET A 52 -9.31 10.70 11.14
CA MET A 52 -8.35 10.43 12.18
C MET A 52 -7.69 9.06 11.98
N LEU A 53 -6.40 8.99 12.27
CA LEU A 53 -5.57 7.82 11.99
C LEU A 53 -5.59 6.83 13.17
N PRO A 54 -6.13 5.61 13.01
CA PRO A 54 -6.21 4.66 14.11
C PRO A 54 -4.83 4.15 14.56
N PHE A 55 -4.64 4.07 15.86
CA PHE A 55 -3.53 3.33 16.47
C PHE A 55 -4.05 2.38 17.56
N ARG A 56 -3.36 1.26 17.72
CA ARG A 56 -3.68 0.23 18.70
C ARG A 56 -2.44 -0.57 19.02
N GLN A 57 -2.14 -0.71 20.30
CA GLN A 57 -1.07 -1.55 20.81
C GLN A 57 -1.57 -3.01 20.91
N ASP A 58 -0.95 -3.91 20.16
CA ASP A 58 -1.32 -5.34 20.18
C ASP A 58 -0.73 -6.09 21.38
N ASP A 59 0.49 -5.72 21.78
CA ASP A 59 1.20 -6.35 22.89
C ASP A 59 1.15 -5.45 24.14
N PRO A 60 0.33 -5.79 25.16
CA PRO A 60 0.20 -4.98 26.37
C PRO A 60 1.47 -4.94 27.23
N SER A 61 2.40 -5.88 27.03
CA SER A 61 3.65 -5.95 27.79
C SER A 61 4.70 -4.92 27.33
N ARG A 62 4.46 -4.23 26.20
CA ARG A 62 5.39 -3.25 25.64
C ARG A 62 5.45 -1.97 26.51
N VAL A 63 6.47 -1.90 27.37
CA VAL A 63 6.70 -0.87 28.40
C VAL A 63 6.99 0.55 27.83
N GLY A 64 7.21 0.70 26.51
CA GLY A 64 7.62 1.97 25.87
C GLY A 64 6.49 2.94 25.49
N VAL A 65 5.23 2.53 25.56
CA VAL A 65 4.08 3.35 25.15
C VAL A 65 3.60 4.17 26.35
N ARG A 66 4.20 5.36 26.54
CA ARG A 66 3.79 6.33 27.58
C ARG A 66 2.33 6.78 27.37
N ASN A 67 1.73 7.32 28.44
CA ASN A 67 0.37 7.85 28.45
C ASN A 67 0.18 8.92 27.36
N ALA A 68 -0.48 8.58 26.26
CA ALA A 68 -1.17 9.57 25.44
C ALA A 68 -2.43 10.00 26.19
N ARG A 69 -2.69 11.30 26.28
CA ARG A 69 -3.97 11.81 26.77
C ARG A 69 -4.76 12.40 25.63
N ASP A 70 -6.07 12.40 25.78
CA ASP A 70 -6.97 12.95 24.77
C ASP A 70 -6.66 14.45 24.56
N ARG A 71 -6.74 14.89 23.30
CA ARG A 71 -6.49 16.26 22.83
C ARG A 71 -5.04 16.78 22.99
N GLU A 72 -4.09 15.95 23.42
CA GLU A 72 -2.68 16.35 23.55
C GLU A 72 -1.89 16.13 22.24
N PRO A 73 -0.89 16.98 21.94
CA PRO A 73 0.01 16.78 20.81
C PRO A 73 0.89 15.54 21.06
N VAL A 74 0.92 14.63 20.09
CA VAL A 74 1.67 13.36 20.16
C VAL A 74 2.47 13.12 18.90
N LYS A 75 3.62 12.46 19.09
CA LYS A 75 4.39 11.79 18.05
C LYS A 75 4.35 10.29 18.32
N ILE A 76 3.92 9.52 17.32
CA ILE A 76 3.90 8.06 17.36
C ILE A 76 4.94 7.54 16.38
N ILE A 77 5.88 6.73 16.88
CA ILE A 77 6.71 5.86 16.07
C ILE A 77 6.15 4.46 16.22
N GLY A 78 5.76 3.82 15.13
CA GLY A 78 5.06 2.55 15.18
C GLY A 78 5.21 1.70 13.93
N ARG A 79 4.61 0.52 13.96
CA ARG A 79 4.50 -0.39 12.82
C ARG A 79 3.12 -0.24 12.20
N VAL A 80 3.04 -0.30 10.88
CA VAL A 80 1.75 -0.48 10.21
C VAL A 80 1.37 -1.94 10.29
N ARG A 81 0.25 -2.24 10.93
CA ARG A 81 -0.37 -3.57 10.96
C ARG A 81 -1.66 -3.53 10.18
N ALA A 82 -2.15 -4.69 9.78
CA ALA A 82 -3.49 -4.85 9.25
C ALA A 82 -4.15 -6.07 9.85
N LYS A 83 -5.47 -6.08 9.83
CA LYS A 83 -6.29 -7.23 10.22
C LYS A 83 -7.54 -7.27 9.37
N MET A 84 -8.09 -8.47 9.17
CA MET A 84 -9.38 -8.62 8.54
C MET A 84 -10.50 -8.20 9.50
N VAL A 85 -11.41 -7.34 9.05
CA VAL A 85 -12.63 -6.95 9.75
C VAL A 85 -13.74 -6.95 8.71
N ASN A 86 -14.78 -7.75 8.90
CA ASN A 86 -15.93 -7.82 7.98
C ASN A 86 -15.55 -8.09 6.51
N GLY A 87 -14.49 -8.88 6.27
CA GLY A 87 -14.02 -9.20 4.91
C GLY A 87 -13.13 -8.14 4.27
N THR A 88 -12.84 -7.03 4.98
CA THR A 88 -11.94 -5.99 4.52
C THR A 88 -10.70 -5.89 5.41
N ARG A 89 -9.55 -5.59 4.82
CA ARG A 89 -8.30 -5.37 5.56
C ARG A 89 -8.24 -3.94 6.11
N HIS A 90 -8.15 -3.82 7.43
CA HIS A 90 -8.08 -2.54 8.13
C HIS A 90 -6.66 -2.34 8.63
N ALA A 91 -5.94 -1.38 8.06
CA ALA A 91 -4.63 -1.01 8.58
C ALA A 91 -4.75 -0.11 9.82
N TYR A 92 -3.79 -0.21 10.73
CA TYR A 92 -3.65 0.61 11.94
C TYR A 92 -2.17 0.73 12.31
N ILE A 93 -1.84 1.70 13.16
CA ILE A 93 -0.49 1.81 13.71
C ILE A 93 -0.39 1.06 15.04
N ASP A 94 0.53 0.11 15.15
CA ASP A 94 0.98 -0.50 16.40
C ASP A 94 2.12 0.32 17.00
N PRO A 95 1.88 1.13 18.05
CA PRO A 95 2.89 2.04 18.60
C PRO A 95 4.08 1.28 19.21
N ILE A 96 5.29 1.70 18.85
CA ILE A 96 6.53 1.30 19.52
C ILE A 96 6.88 2.35 20.58
N GLU A 97 6.73 3.62 20.23
CA GLU A 97 7.05 4.77 21.06
C GLU A 97 5.97 5.85 20.87
N ILE A 98 5.57 6.47 21.98
CA ILE A 98 4.76 7.68 21.98
C ILE A 98 5.50 8.76 22.77
N GLY A 99 5.73 9.90 22.14
CA GLY A 99 6.43 11.03 22.71
C GLY A 99 5.80 12.37 22.33
N SER A 100 6.46 13.45 22.75
CA SER A 100 6.07 14.80 22.38
C SER A 100 6.62 15.15 20.99
N PRO A 101 5.80 15.65 20.06
CA PRO A 101 6.26 16.11 18.76
C PRO A 101 7.01 17.44 18.92
N SER A 102 8.00 17.66 18.05
CA SER A 102 8.54 19.01 17.85
C SER A 102 7.58 19.86 17.03
N VAL A 103 7.72 21.19 17.10
CA VAL A 103 6.89 22.12 16.32
C VAL A 103 6.94 21.77 14.83
N ILE A 104 8.11 21.40 14.31
CA ILE A 104 8.31 21.09 12.88
C ILE A 104 7.63 19.79 12.43
N GLU A 105 7.27 18.91 13.36
CA GLU A 105 6.58 17.63 13.09
C GLU A 105 5.07 17.78 13.16
N MET A 106 4.56 18.85 13.78
CA MET A 106 3.13 19.06 13.94
C MET A 106 2.45 19.49 12.63
N PRO A 107 1.18 19.09 12.42
CA PRO A 107 0.38 19.63 11.33
C PRO A 107 0.23 21.14 11.49
N SER A 108 0.28 21.88 10.39
CA SER A 108 0.06 23.33 10.40
C SER A 108 -1.43 23.67 10.52
N GLY A 109 -1.76 24.86 11.02
CA GLY A 109 -3.14 25.36 11.03
C GLY A 109 -3.75 25.42 9.62
N LEU A 110 -2.95 25.74 8.60
CA LEU A 110 -3.39 25.68 7.20
C LEU A 110 -3.82 24.27 6.78
N SER A 111 -3.00 23.26 7.10
CA SER A 111 -3.33 21.84 6.82
C SER A 111 -4.52 21.35 7.63
N TRP A 112 -4.77 21.94 8.81
CA TRP A 112 -5.90 21.59 9.66
C TRP A 112 -7.23 21.96 9.04
N HIS A 113 -7.32 23.17 8.47
CA HIS A 113 -8.53 23.71 7.85
C HIS A 113 -8.63 23.44 6.35
N GLN A 114 -7.58 22.92 5.72
CA GLN A 114 -7.57 22.65 4.29
C GLN A 114 -8.57 21.53 3.94
N PRO A 115 -9.50 21.77 2.99
CA PRO A 115 -10.38 20.72 2.51
C PRO A 115 -9.59 19.53 1.94
N ILE A 116 -9.98 18.32 2.31
CA ILE A 116 -9.37 17.11 1.79
C ILE A 116 -9.77 16.98 0.32
N LYS A 117 -8.78 17.03 -0.59
CA LYS A 117 -9.03 16.97 -2.04
C LYS A 117 -9.83 15.71 -2.41
N GLY A 118 -10.96 15.90 -3.11
CA GLY A 118 -11.83 14.81 -3.55
C GLY A 118 -12.78 14.28 -2.46
N ARG A 119 -12.81 14.91 -1.27
CA ARG A 119 -13.80 14.63 -0.25
C ARG A 119 -15.05 15.46 -0.53
N ASP A 120 -16.21 14.80 -0.50
CA ASP A 120 -17.51 15.47 -0.50
C ASP A 120 -17.65 16.32 0.79
N PRO A 121 -17.88 17.64 0.67
CA PRO A 121 -18.05 18.53 1.83
C PRO A 121 -19.18 18.09 2.77
N SER A 122 -20.23 17.44 2.26
CA SER A 122 -21.36 16.97 3.08
C SER A 122 -20.98 15.82 4.02
N LYS A 123 -19.87 15.13 3.74
CA LYS A 123 -19.35 14.00 4.54
C LYS A 123 -18.20 14.40 5.48
N VAL A 124 -17.90 15.69 5.60
CA VAL A 124 -16.89 16.19 6.54
C VAL A 124 -17.56 16.37 7.89
N GLU A 125 -17.09 15.66 8.90
CA GLU A 125 -17.56 15.79 10.28
C GLU A 125 -16.52 16.56 11.09
N GLN A 126 -16.94 17.56 11.85
CA GLN A 126 -16.06 18.37 12.71
C GLN A 126 -16.61 18.38 14.14
N ASP A 127 -15.74 18.52 15.13
CA ASP A 127 -16.11 18.69 16.53
C ASP A 127 -15.64 20.04 17.09
N ASP A 128 -15.74 20.21 18.41
CA ASP A 128 -15.37 21.44 19.12
C ASP A 128 -13.85 21.66 19.26
N PHE A 129 -13.02 20.71 18.82
CA PHE A 129 -11.59 20.75 19.06
C PHE A 129 -10.87 21.68 18.06
N THR A 130 -10.40 22.82 18.57
CA THR A 130 -9.74 23.89 17.79
C THR A 130 -8.33 24.18 18.31
N PRO A 131 -7.33 23.33 18.00
CA PRO A 131 -5.98 23.45 18.55
C PRO A 131 -5.20 24.67 18.05
N PHE A 132 -5.72 25.39 17.04
CA PHE A 132 -5.11 26.56 16.43
C PHE A 132 -5.90 27.85 16.70
N SER A 133 -6.68 27.91 17.80
CA SER A 133 -7.44 29.10 18.17
C SER A 133 -6.51 30.22 18.68
N GLY A 134 -6.28 31.23 17.84
CA GLY A 134 -5.54 32.45 18.17
C GLY A 134 -4.54 32.90 17.08
N ASN A 135 -4.13 34.17 17.10
CA ASN A 135 -3.15 34.75 16.15
C ASN A 135 -1.71 34.21 16.32
N ALA A 136 -1.49 33.20 17.17
CA ALA A 136 -0.17 32.80 17.66
C ALA A 136 0.51 31.69 16.84
N PHE A 137 -0.21 30.98 15.97
CA PHE A 137 0.40 29.98 15.10
C PHE A 137 0.59 30.55 13.70
N GLY A 138 1.76 31.15 13.49
CA GLY A 138 2.16 31.71 12.20
C GLY A 138 2.03 30.70 11.07
N GLU A 139 1.95 31.24 9.85
CA GLU A 139 1.87 30.56 8.54
C GLU A 139 3.10 29.67 8.22
N PHE A 140 3.70 29.02 9.22
CA PHE A 140 4.76 28.07 9.03
C PHE A 140 4.17 26.86 8.29
N ARG A 141 4.36 26.85 6.97
CA ARG A 141 4.19 25.69 6.11
C ARG A 141 5.01 24.54 6.68
N LEU A 142 4.40 23.71 7.51
CA LEU A 142 5.02 22.52 8.07
C LEU A 142 4.47 21.26 7.43
N ARG A 143 5.42 20.36 7.21
CA ARG A 143 5.67 19.62 5.97
C ARG A 143 5.31 18.14 6.13
N GLU A 144 5.58 17.37 5.08
CA GLU A 144 5.31 15.93 4.93
C GLU A 144 5.76 15.01 6.09
N ALA A 145 6.54 15.51 7.05
CA ALA A 145 7.08 14.78 8.20
C ALA A 145 6.02 14.32 9.22
N ALA A 146 4.86 14.98 9.29
CA ALA A 146 3.81 14.61 10.25
C ALA A 146 3.19 13.23 9.97
N ASN A 147 3.35 12.70 8.75
CA ASN A 147 2.74 11.44 8.35
C ASN A 147 3.61 10.77 7.28
N MET A 148 4.53 9.94 7.74
CA MET A 148 5.45 9.20 6.89
C MET A 148 5.39 7.71 7.21
N VAL A 149 5.30 6.90 6.17
CA VAL A 149 5.29 5.44 6.25
C VAL A 149 6.36 4.89 5.31
N ARG A 150 7.19 3.97 5.82
CA ARG A 150 8.14 3.19 5.05
C ARG A 150 7.92 1.71 5.30
N LEU A 151 7.48 1.00 4.27
CA LEU A 151 7.17 -0.43 4.33
C LEU A 151 7.90 -1.18 3.23
N ALA A 152 8.66 -2.20 3.58
CA ALA A 152 9.11 -3.21 2.65
C ALA A 152 8.26 -4.46 2.83
N GLY A 153 7.92 -5.16 1.75
CA GLY A 153 7.14 -6.38 1.87
C GLY A 153 7.05 -7.14 0.56
N ILE A 154 6.34 -8.25 0.59
CA ILE A 154 6.10 -9.10 -0.57
C ILE A 154 4.71 -8.80 -1.11
N VAL A 155 4.60 -8.58 -2.42
CA VAL A 155 3.30 -8.37 -3.08
C VAL A 155 2.50 -9.67 -3.05
N ASP A 156 1.35 -9.65 -2.37
CA ASP A 156 0.43 -10.79 -2.25
C ASP A 156 -0.79 -10.65 -3.16
N GLY A 157 -1.14 -9.41 -3.52
CA GLY A 157 -2.28 -9.10 -4.40
C GLY A 157 -2.15 -7.71 -5.04
N VAL A 158 -2.73 -7.55 -6.23
CA VAL A 158 -2.75 -6.29 -6.99
C VAL A 158 -4.11 -6.16 -7.66
N PHE A 159 -4.90 -5.19 -7.22
CA PHE A 159 -6.30 -5.00 -7.60
C PHE A 159 -6.50 -3.63 -8.23
N PRO A 160 -7.04 -3.55 -9.46
CA PRO A 160 -7.34 -2.27 -10.09
C PRO A 160 -8.47 -1.57 -9.34
N LEU A 161 -8.29 -0.29 -9.03
CA LEU A 161 -9.35 0.56 -8.51
C LEU A 161 -9.95 1.33 -9.68
N ARG A 162 -11.25 1.16 -9.90
CA ARG A 162 -12.00 1.79 -10.98
C ARG A 162 -12.93 2.88 -10.43
N ASP A 163 -13.33 3.82 -11.27
CA ASP A 163 -14.35 4.81 -10.93
C ASP A 163 -15.72 4.15 -10.69
N GLY A 164 -16.70 4.93 -10.19
CA GLY A 164 -18.03 4.41 -9.84
C GLY A 164 -18.81 3.83 -11.04
N SER A 165 -18.43 4.17 -12.27
CA SER A 165 -18.98 3.57 -13.50
C SER A 165 -18.20 2.33 -13.98
N GLY A 166 -17.13 1.94 -13.28
CA GLY A 166 -16.29 0.77 -13.59
C GLY A 166 -15.38 0.94 -14.82
N GLY A 167 -15.54 1.99 -15.61
CA GLY A 167 -14.86 2.16 -16.88
C GLY A 167 -13.39 2.55 -16.75
N ARG A 168 -13.07 3.50 -15.86
CA ARG A 168 -11.75 4.14 -15.81
C ARG A 168 -10.92 3.65 -14.63
N LEU A 169 -9.67 3.26 -14.90
CA LEU A 169 -8.68 3.01 -13.84
C LEU A 169 -8.34 4.32 -13.12
N VAL A 170 -8.72 4.43 -11.85
CA VAL A 170 -8.42 5.58 -10.99
C VAL A 170 -7.25 5.32 -10.06
N GLY A 171 -6.94 4.06 -9.80
CA GLY A 171 -5.84 3.68 -8.92
C GLY A 171 -5.56 2.19 -8.89
N LEU A 172 -4.70 1.80 -7.97
CA LEU A 172 -4.30 0.42 -7.71
C LEU A 172 -4.30 0.18 -6.20
N GLU A 173 -4.84 -0.95 -5.76
CA GLU A 173 -4.62 -1.47 -4.42
C GLU A 173 -3.64 -2.64 -4.49
N ILE A 174 -2.64 -2.61 -3.63
CA ILE A 174 -1.59 -3.61 -3.50
C ILE A 174 -1.73 -4.18 -2.09
N LEU A 175 -1.84 -5.50 -1.96
CA LEU A 175 -1.74 -6.17 -0.68
C LEU A 175 -0.28 -6.49 -0.41
N LEU A 176 0.28 -5.83 0.60
CA LEU A 176 1.69 -5.96 0.96
C LEU A 176 1.82 -6.84 2.21
N ARG A 177 2.39 -8.02 2.06
CA ARG A 177 2.49 -9.01 3.14
C ARG A 177 3.87 -9.00 3.79
N GLN A 178 3.88 -9.08 5.11
CA GLN A 178 5.09 -9.12 5.95
C GLN A 178 5.09 -10.29 6.95
N THR A 179 3.99 -11.03 7.03
CA THR A 179 3.81 -12.17 7.95
C THR A 179 3.25 -13.36 7.19
N ALA A 180 3.29 -14.54 7.83
CA ALA A 180 2.76 -15.76 7.25
C ALA A 180 1.23 -15.76 7.15
N ASP A 181 0.53 -14.81 7.74
CA ASP A 181 -0.93 -14.71 7.65
C ASP A 181 -1.32 -13.74 6.50
N PRO A 182 -2.04 -14.20 5.45
CA PRO A 182 -2.51 -13.31 4.39
C PRO A 182 -3.55 -12.28 4.87
N ASP A 183 -4.23 -12.50 5.99
CA ASP A 183 -5.22 -11.56 6.54
C ASP A 183 -4.57 -10.34 7.21
N GLU A 184 -3.28 -10.44 7.52
CA GLU A 184 -2.45 -9.34 8.04
C GLU A 184 -1.77 -8.52 6.93
N ALA A 185 -2.02 -8.80 5.65
CA ALA A 185 -1.46 -8.03 4.55
C ALA A 185 -1.91 -6.55 4.62
N VAL A 186 -0.97 -5.63 4.48
CA VAL A 186 -1.24 -4.19 4.58
C VAL A 186 -1.80 -3.69 3.24
N PRO A 187 -3.01 -3.09 3.21
CA PRO A 187 -3.54 -2.47 2.00
C PRO A 187 -2.77 -1.18 1.68
N VAL A 188 -2.15 -1.16 0.50
CA VAL A 188 -1.41 -0.02 -0.04
C VAL A 188 -2.11 0.49 -1.30
N ARG A 189 -2.35 1.80 -1.41
CA ARG A 189 -3.07 2.39 -2.55
C ARG A 189 -2.24 3.42 -3.30
N VAL A 190 -2.26 3.31 -4.62
CA VAL A 190 -1.77 4.30 -5.57
C VAL A 190 -2.99 4.96 -6.23
N MET A 191 -3.35 6.19 -5.83
CA MET A 191 -4.53 6.89 -6.36
C MET A 191 -4.14 7.84 -7.50
N ASN A 192 -3.58 7.27 -8.57
CA ASN A 192 -3.28 7.95 -9.81
C ASN A 192 -3.38 6.94 -10.96
N GLY A 193 -4.34 7.11 -11.87
CA GLY A 193 -4.60 6.14 -12.94
C GLY A 193 -3.41 5.87 -13.88
N HIS A 194 -2.58 6.89 -14.13
CA HIS A 194 -1.38 6.73 -14.96
C HIS A 194 -0.32 5.88 -14.25
N LEU A 195 0.02 6.21 -13.00
CA LEU A 195 0.95 5.42 -12.19
C LEU A 195 0.40 4.02 -11.91
N ALA A 196 -0.90 3.89 -11.67
CA ALA A 196 -1.56 2.61 -11.46
C ALA A 196 -1.43 1.71 -12.70
N LYS A 197 -1.55 2.26 -13.91
CA LYS A 197 -1.33 1.50 -15.15
C LYS A 197 0.12 0.99 -15.25
N ALA A 198 1.10 1.86 -14.97
CA ALA A 198 2.51 1.48 -14.97
C ALA A 198 2.80 0.38 -13.94
N PHE A 199 2.41 0.58 -12.68
CA PHE A 199 2.64 -0.40 -11.63
C PHE A 199 1.88 -1.70 -11.84
N ARG A 200 0.67 -1.69 -12.41
CA ARG A 200 -0.05 -2.92 -12.74
C ARG A 200 0.72 -3.78 -13.75
N ASN A 201 1.39 -3.15 -14.70
CA ASN A 201 2.19 -3.86 -15.71
C ASN A 201 3.51 -4.38 -15.14
N GLU A 202 4.05 -3.74 -14.11
CA GLU A 202 5.36 -4.08 -13.52
C GLU A 202 5.26 -5.02 -12.31
N LEU A 203 4.26 -4.84 -11.45
CA LEU A 203 4.12 -5.61 -10.22
C LEU A 203 3.68 -7.04 -10.52
N ARG A 204 4.29 -7.98 -9.80
CA ARG A 204 3.99 -9.41 -9.85
C ARG A 204 3.82 -9.92 -8.43
N MET A 205 3.00 -10.96 -8.26
CA MET A 205 2.90 -11.64 -6.97
C MET A 205 4.26 -12.22 -6.57
N GLY A 206 4.58 -12.16 -5.28
CA GLY A 206 5.88 -12.57 -4.75
C GLY A 206 6.99 -11.51 -4.91
N ARG A 207 6.75 -10.42 -5.65
CA ARG A 207 7.78 -9.38 -5.85
C ARG A 207 8.07 -8.63 -4.54
N PRO A 208 9.33 -8.51 -4.13
CA PRO A 208 9.72 -7.70 -2.98
C PRO A 208 9.74 -6.21 -3.34
N VAL A 209 8.98 -5.39 -2.61
CA VAL A 209 8.85 -3.95 -2.87
C VAL A 209 9.04 -3.11 -1.63
N LEU A 210 9.48 -1.87 -1.82
CA LEU A 210 9.58 -0.81 -0.83
C LEU A 210 8.58 0.31 -1.16
N ILE A 211 7.76 0.66 -0.19
CA ILE A 211 6.72 1.66 -0.24
C ILE A 211 7.14 2.86 0.59
N HIS A 212 7.10 4.04 -0.02
CA HIS A 212 7.15 5.32 0.67
C HIS A 212 5.78 5.98 0.56
N GLY A 213 5.12 6.19 1.70
CA GLY A 213 3.74 6.60 1.73
C GLY A 213 3.33 7.40 2.95
N LYS A 214 2.02 7.61 3.05
CA LYS A 214 1.34 8.25 4.17
C LYS A 214 0.23 7.33 4.63
N PHE A 215 0.04 7.21 5.93
CA PHE A 215 -1.08 6.47 6.49
C PHE A 215 -2.36 7.30 6.35
N ARG A 216 -3.44 6.70 5.86
CA ARG A 216 -4.71 7.39 5.60
C ARG A 216 -5.89 6.52 5.99
N VAL A 217 -7.04 7.16 6.14
CA VAL A 217 -8.33 6.50 6.37
C VAL A 217 -9.27 6.82 5.22
N ARG A 218 -10.06 5.84 4.81
CA ARG A 218 -11.14 5.98 3.83
C ARG A 218 -12.43 5.40 4.40
N ASP A 219 -13.54 5.72 3.74
CA ASP A 219 -14.79 5.04 4.01
C ASP A 219 -14.75 3.65 3.37
N GLU A 220 -15.32 2.68 4.08
CA GLU A 220 -15.56 1.36 3.54
C GLU A 220 -16.87 1.37 2.76
N HIS A 221 -16.80 0.77 1.57
CA HIS A 221 -17.96 0.58 0.72
C HIS A 221 -18.20 -0.90 0.57
N ALA A 222 -19.46 -1.30 0.66
CA ALA A 222 -19.91 -2.64 0.34
C ALA A 222 -20.68 -2.60 -0.99
N THR A 223 -20.80 -3.75 -1.62
CA THR A 223 -21.66 -3.94 -2.79
C THR A 223 -22.92 -4.64 -2.30
N ASP A 224 -24.08 -4.04 -2.57
CA ASP A 224 -25.36 -4.66 -2.24
C ASP A 224 -25.71 -5.79 -3.23
N GLU A 225 -26.81 -6.50 -2.98
CA GLU A 225 -27.29 -7.60 -3.83
C GLU A 225 -27.60 -7.17 -5.27
N ASN A 226 -27.80 -5.87 -5.51
CA ASN A 226 -28.07 -5.29 -6.83
C ASN A 226 -26.81 -4.74 -7.51
N GLY A 227 -25.63 -4.93 -6.91
CA GLY A 227 -24.37 -4.42 -7.44
C GLY A 227 -24.11 -2.94 -7.14
N ALA A 228 -24.97 -2.26 -6.38
CA ALA A 228 -24.77 -0.86 -6.01
C ALA A 228 -23.77 -0.73 -4.86
N VAL A 229 -22.94 0.32 -4.94
CA VAL A 229 -21.91 0.62 -3.94
C VAL A 229 -22.54 1.42 -2.80
N ILE A 230 -22.69 0.80 -1.63
CA ILE A 230 -23.25 1.40 -0.42
C ILE A 230 -22.15 1.79 0.56
N ASP A 231 -22.33 2.92 1.24
CA ASP A 231 -21.46 3.36 2.34
C ASP A 231 -21.80 2.57 3.60
N THR A 232 -20.83 1.88 4.16
CA THR A 232 -21.03 1.04 5.35
C THR A 232 -21.00 1.85 6.65
N GLY A 233 -20.54 3.11 6.60
CA GLY A 233 -20.24 3.92 7.78
C GLY A 233 -18.95 3.51 8.49
N ASN A 234 -18.31 2.41 8.10
CA ASN A 234 -17.02 2.00 8.64
C ASN A 234 -15.88 2.80 8.02
N ARG A 235 -14.83 2.99 8.81
CA ARG A 235 -13.64 3.76 8.44
C ARG A 235 -12.44 2.82 8.49
N ILE A 236 -11.67 2.79 7.40
CA ILE A 236 -10.61 1.79 7.24
C ILE A 236 -9.29 2.44 6.92
N GLY A 237 -8.25 2.04 7.65
CA GLY A 237 -6.89 2.50 7.43
C GLY A 237 -6.25 1.81 6.24
N TYR A 238 -5.41 2.55 5.52
CA TYR A 238 -4.57 2.06 4.43
C TYR A 238 -3.33 2.93 4.27
N VAL A 239 -2.35 2.46 3.51
CA VAL A 239 -1.16 3.26 3.16
C VAL A 239 -1.33 3.85 1.78
N PHE A 240 -1.37 5.17 1.68
CA PHE A 240 -1.34 5.87 0.41
C PHE A 240 0.11 6.07 -0.04
N CYS A 241 0.43 5.73 -1.28
CA CYS A 241 1.75 5.98 -1.85
C CYS A 241 1.68 6.53 -3.28
N ARG A 242 2.79 7.13 -3.71
CA ARG A 242 3.03 7.55 -5.11
C ARG A 242 4.21 6.81 -5.73
N THR A 243 4.96 6.09 -4.93
CA THR A 243 6.20 5.43 -5.34
C THR A 243 6.21 4.03 -4.77
N VAL A 244 6.41 3.06 -5.66
CA VAL A 244 6.69 1.67 -5.36
C VAL A 244 8.07 1.39 -5.93
N LEU A 245 9.00 0.98 -5.08
CA LEU A 245 10.38 0.70 -5.45
C LEU A 245 10.67 -0.79 -5.29
N ASN A 246 11.72 -1.30 -5.92
CA ASN A 246 12.26 -2.60 -5.57
C ASN A 246 12.88 -2.56 -4.17
N ALA A 247 12.53 -3.52 -3.32
CA ALA A 247 13.16 -3.63 -2.01
C ALA A 247 14.60 -4.14 -2.16
N ARG A 248 15.54 -3.53 -1.44
CA ARG A 248 16.94 -3.98 -1.43
C ARG A 248 17.14 -5.08 -0.39
N ARG A 249 17.73 -6.20 -0.81
CA ARG A 249 18.13 -7.29 0.08
C ARG A 249 19.19 -6.81 1.08
N GLY A 250 19.10 -7.27 2.33
CA GLY A 250 20.00 -6.88 3.42
C GLY A 250 19.75 -5.49 4.00
N GLN A 251 18.99 -4.63 3.32
CA GLN A 251 18.64 -3.30 3.80
C GLN A 251 17.15 -3.14 4.06
N ASP A 252 16.28 -3.38 3.07
CA ASP A 252 14.84 -3.22 3.21
C ASP A 252 14.18 -4.54 3.61
N ILE A 253 14.74 -5.67 3.14
CA ILE A 253 14.37 -7.04 3.53
C ILE A 253 15.64 -7.80 3.93
N VAL A 254 15.73 -8.18 5.20
CA VAL A 254 16.89 -8.87 5.78
C VAL A 254 16.90 -10.35 5.43
N HIS A 255 15.75 -11.00 5.47
CA HIS A 255 15.57 -12.39 5.05
C HIS A 255 14.23 -12.56 4.34
N ILE A 256 14.18 -13.46 3.36
CA ILE A 256 12.93 -13.82 2.66
C ILE A 256 12.33 -15.03 3.39
N PRO A 257 11.12 -14.91 3.97
CA PRO A 257 10.51 -16.03 4.68
C PRO A 257 10.08 -17.18 3.76
N ALA A 258 9.98 -18.39 4.32
CA ALA A 258 9.61 -19.59 3.55
C ALA A 258 8.19 -19.51 2.94
N TRP A 259 7.24 -18.85 3.61
CA TRP A 259 5.86 -18.67 3.12
C TRP A 259 5.78 -17.90 1.80
N VAL A 260 6.85 -17.21 1.37
CA VAL A 260 6.90 -16.54 0.07
C VAL A 260 6.84 -17.55 -1.08
N LYS A 261 7.36 -18.78 -0.87
CA LYS A 261 7.27 -19.86 -1.86
C LYS A 261 5.81 -20.19 -2.20
N GLU A 262 4.92 -20.17 -1.21
CA GLU A 262 3.50 -20.44 -1.40
C GLU A 262 2.83 -19.40 -2.33
N ILE A 263 3.27 -18.14 -2.28
CA ILE A 263 2.75 -17.08 -3.17
C ILE A 263 3.22 -17.34 -4.61
N LEU A 264 4.49 -17.67 -4.78
CA LEU A 264 5.07 -17.97 -6.09
C LEU A 264 4.43 -19.22 -6.71
N GLU A 265 4.19 -20.26 -5.93
CA GLU A 265 3.54 -21.49 -6.38
C GLU A 265 2.06 -21.29 -6.74
N ARG A 266 1.34 -20.45 -5.99
CA ARG A 266 -0.04 -20.10 -6.29
C ARG A 266 -0.12 -19.38 -7.63
N TYR A 267 0.72 -18.37 -7.83
CA TYR A 267 0.71 -17.57 -9.04
C TYR A 267 1.29 -18.29 -10.26
N GLY A 268 2.33 -19.11 -10.06
CA GLY A 268 2.92 -19.93 -11.12
C GLY A 268 1.94 -20.98 -11.67
N ARG A 269 0.99 -21.44 -10.85
CA ARG A 269 -0.12 -22.30 -11.31
C ARG A 269 -1.15 -21.52 -12.12
N ASP A 270 -1.55 -20.33 -11.65
CA ASP A 270 -2.55 -19.49 -12.33
C ASP A 270 -2.05 -18.97 -13.69
N ALA A 271 -0.75 -18.66 -13.80
CA ALA A 271 -0.12 -18.27 -15.05
C ALA A 271 -0.11 -19.41 -16.08
N LYS A 272 0.14 -20.65 -15.63
CA LYS A 272 0.11 -21.85 -16.51
C LYS A 272 -1.31 -22.26 -16.90
N ALA A 273 -2.29 -22.09 -16.01
CA ALA A 273 -3.70 -22.36 -16.30
C ALA A 273 -4.28 -21.40 -17.35
N ASN A 274 -3.90 -20.12 -17.31
CA ASN A 274 -4.31 -19.13 -18.31
C ASN A 274 -3.55 -19.23 -19.66
N GLN A 275 -2.52 -20.06 -19.76
CA GLN A 275 -1.79 -20.33 -21.00
C GLN A 275 -2.33 -21.54 -21.77
N ASN A 276 -3.33 -22.27 -21.24
CA ASN A 276 -3.98 -23.38 -21.94
C ASN A 276 -5.50 -23.16 -22.10
N PRO A 277 -5.93 -22.38 -23.10
CA PRO A 277 -7.27 -22.49 -23.65
C PRO A 277 -7.20 -23.00 -25.09
N GLU A 278 -6.78 -24.27 -25.30
CA GLU A 278 -7.17 -25.13 -26.44
C GLU A 278 -6.26 -26.37 -26.52
N ALA A 279 -6.79 -27.53 -26.13
CA ALA A 279 -6.40 -28.82 -26.68
C ALA A 279 -7.45 -29.88 -26.31
N THR A 280 -8.70 -29.66 -26.71
CA THR A 280 -9.67 -30.76 -26.79
C THR A 280 -10.69 -30.43 -27.88
N GLU A 281 -10.42 -30.90 -29.10
CA GLU A 281 -11.37 -31.40 -30.12
C GLU A 281 -10.56 -31.66 -31.41
N THR A 282 -10.09 -32.89 -31.57
CA THR A 282 -10.65 -33.96 -32.44
C THR A 282 -10.06 -33.95 -33.85
N ASP A 283 -9.12 -34.87 -34.00
CA ASP A 283 -8.63 -35.46 -35.23
C ASP A 283 -9.79 -36.02 -36.08
N GLY A 284 -9.79 -35.70 -37.37
CA GLY A 284 -10.87 -36.01 -38.31
C GLY A 284 -10.52 -35.51 -39.71
N SER A 285 -9.65 -36.25 -40.39
CA SER A 285 -9.28 -36.03 -41.80
C SER A 285 -10.46 -36.26 -42.75
N GLU A 286 -10.55 -35.49 -43.85
CA GLU A 286 -10.51 -35.98 -45.24
C GLU A 286 -10.86 -34.90 -46.30
N HIS A 287 -9.97 -34.80 -47.30
CA HIS A 287 -10.16 -34.57 -48.75
C HIS A 287 -10.78 -33.29 -49.38
N ALA A 288 -9.94 -32.68 -50.25
CA ALA A 288 -10.17 -32.21 -51.66
C ALA A 288 -11.23 -31.11 -51.92
N THR A 289 -11.12 -30.12 -52.83
CA THR A 289 -10.25 -29.81 -53.98
C THR A 289 -10.53 -28.35 -54.43
N VAL A 290 -9.49 -27.64 -54.89
CA VAL A 290 -9.35 -26.66 -56.00
C VAL A 290 -10.60 -25.88 -56.51
N ASP A 291 -10.54 -24.54 -56.50
CA ASP A 291 -10.56 -23.74 -57.75
C ASP A 291 -10.15 -22.26 -57.58
N GLN A 292 -9.45 -21.76 -58.60
CA GLN A 292 -8.91 -20.40 -58.81
C GLN A 292 -10.01 -19.43 -59.24
N VAL A 293 -9.89 -18.11 -58.97
CA VAL A 293 -10.00 -17.01 -59.97
C VAL A 293 -9.22 -15.78 -59.46
N ALA A 294 -8.59 -15.11 -60.43
CA ALA A 294 -7.56 -14.08 -60.39
C ALA A 294 -8.04 -12.61 -60.33
N SER A 295 -7.06 -11.72 -60.56
CA SER A 295 -7.04 -10.26 -60.84
C SER A 295 -6.95 -9.35 -59.61
N GLU A 296 -5.86 -8.59 -59.35
CA GLU A 296 -4.99 -7.66 -60.11
C GLU A 296 -5.29 -6.18 -59.81
N HIS A 297 -4.19 -5.41 -59.75
CA HIS A 297 -3.99 -3.96 -59.62
C HIS A 297 -3.61 -3.47 -58.23
N ASP A 298 -2.33 -3.17 -57.94
CA ASP A 298 -1.36 -2.25 -58.58
C ASP A 298 -1.74 -0.78 -58.37
N GLU A 299 -1.09 -0.12 -57.40
CA GLU A 299 -0.15 0.97 -57.70
C GLU A 299 0.56 1.48 -56.43
N SER A 300 1.85 1.69 -56.64
CA SER A 300 2.91 2.23 -55.79
C SER A 300 2.73 3.69 -55.35
N VAL A 301 3.21 4.05 -54.16
CA VAL A 301 4.02 5.29 -53.96
C VAL A 301 5.08 5.06 -52.88
N ASP A 302 6.29 5.49 -53.24
CA ASP A 302 7.56 5.40 -52.53
C ASP A 302 7.78 6.41 -51.37
N HIS A 303 8.63 5.96 -50.44
CA HIS A 303 9.71 6.67 -49.71
C HIS A 303 9.36 7.82 -48.74
N HIS A 304 9.65 7.60 -47.43
CA HIS A 304 10.84 8.19 -46.83
C HIS A 304 11.27 7.52 -45.51
N ASP A 305 12.57 7.22 -45.51
CA ASP A 305 13.49 6.76 -44.47
C ASP A 305 13.67 7.79 -43.34
N GLU A 306 13.64 7.35 -42.07
CA GLU A 306 14.56 7.82 -41.02
C GLU A 306 14.69 6.76 -39.92
N GLY A 307 15.92 6.33 -39.68
CA GLY A 307 16.30 5.28 -38.74
C GLY A 307 16.18 5.63 -37.26
N GLY A 308 16.00 4.59 -36.46
CA GLY A 308 16.14 4.62 -35.01
C GLY A 308 16.48 3.23 -34.49
N VAL A 309 17.77 2.98 -34.28
CA VAL A 309 18.31 1.74 -33.70
C VAL A 309 17.89 1.66 -32.24
N GLY A 310 16.86 0.87 -31.95
CA GLY A 310 16.48 0.44 -30.61
C GLY A 310 16.73 -1.04 -30.47
N GLY A 311 17.87 -1.41 -29.89
CA GLY A 311 18.18 -2.80 -29.57
C GLY A 311 17.15 -3.36 -28.59
N GLU A 312 16.50 -4.45 -28.99
CA GLU A 312 15.68 -5.27 -28.10
C GLU A 312 16.56 -5.82 -26.98
N PRO A 313 16.14 -5.72 -25.71
CA PRO A 313 16.84 -6.41 -24.63
C PRO A 313 16.62 -7.92 -24.80
N ASP A 314 17.73 -8.62 -25.01
CA ASP A 314 17.84 -10.07 -25.02
C ASP A 314 17.22 -10.65 -23.74
N MET A 315 16.10 -11.35 -23.90
CA MET A 315 15.35 -12.00 -22.80
C MET A 315 16.07 -13.23 -22.23
N GLY A 316 17.21 -13.63 -22.81
CA GLY A 316 17.98 -14.80 -22.37
C GLY A 316 18.75 -14.64 -21.04
N ASP A 317 18.89 -13.42 -20.50
CA ASP A 317 19.67 -13.18 -19.28
C ASP A 317 18.84 -13.19 -17.98
N LEU A 318 17.51 -13.09 -18.05
CA LEU A 318 16.63 -13.15 -16.86
C LEU A 318 16.43 -14.57 -16.34
N ASP A 319 16.42 -15.58 -17.22
CA ASP A 319 16.29 -16.98 -16.82
C ASP A 319 17.57 -17.51 -16.15
N LYS A 320 18.74 -16.97 -16.53
CA LYS A 320 20.03 -17.30 -15.89
C LYS A 320 20.16 -16.74 -14.47
N GLU A 321 19.57 -15.57 -14.19
CA GLU A 321 19.52 -15.03 -12.83
C GLU A 321 18.54 -15.79 -11.92
N LEU A 322 17.47 -16.37 -12.50
CA LEU A 322 16.50 -17.17 -11.77
C LEU A 322 17.04 -18.57 -11.40
N ASP A 323 17.83 -19.21 -12.28
CA ASP A 323 18.48 -20.49 -12.00
C ASP A 323 19.62 -20.36 -10.96
N ALA A 324 20.33 -19.22 -10.95
CA ALA A 324 21.31 -18.90 -9.90
C ALA A 324 20.66 -18.67 -8.52
N LEU A 325 19.35 -18.39 -8.47
CA LEU A 325 18.55 -18.17 -7.25
C LEU A 325 17.97 -19.46 -6.65
N LEU A 326 17.89 -20.55 -7.44
CA LEU A 326 17.31 -21.83 -7.04
C LEU A 326 18.35 -22.94 -6.86
N GLY A 327 19.52 -22.82 -7.47
CA GLY A 327 20.61 -23.79 -7.34
C GLY A 327 21.59 -23.50 -6.23
N HIS A 328 21.19 -23.67 -4.96
CA HIS A 328 22.05 -24.12 -3.84
C HIS A 328 21.21 -24.30 -2.56
N VAL A 329 20.59 -25.47 -2.47
CA VAL A 329 20.40 -26.24 -1.23
C VAL A 329 20.98 -27.62 -1.49
#